data_AF-A0A1A8RAG6-F1
#
_entry.id   AF-A0A1A8RAG6-F1
#
_cell.length_a   1.000
_cell.length_b   1.000
_cell.length_c   1.000
_cell.angle_alpha   90.00
_cell.angle_beta   90.00
_cell.angle_gamma   90.00
#
_symmetry.space_group_name_H-M   'P 1'
#
loop_
_entity.id
_entity.type
_entity.pdbx_description
1 polymer ?
#
loop_
_entity_poly.entity_id
_entity_poly.type
_entity_poly.pdbx_seq_one_letter_code
_entity_poly.pdbx_strand_id
1 'polypeptide(L)' 'PLELQRLSLQVQDINDNSPVFQKEVMKLEIGESAVKGARYRVTAAHDSDIGQNSVQSYVLKQNAHFV' A
#
# COMPACT_ATOMS: atom_id res chain seq x y z
N PRO A 1 18.47 -41.07 -29.26
CA PRO A 1 18.83 -39.97 -28.33
C PRO A 1 17.59 -39.12 -28.01
N LEU A 2 17.21 -39.00 -26.74
CA LEU A 2 16.11 -38.12 -26.35
C LEU A 2 16.66 -36.70 -26.21
N GLU A 3 16.24 -35.80 -27.09
CA GLU A 3 16.50 -34.37 -26.93
C GLU A 3 15.59 -33.80 -25.85
N LEU A 4 16.18 -33.22 -24.81
CA LEU A 4 15.45 -32.50 -23.77
C LEU A 4 15.48 -31.01 -24.10
N GLN A 5 14.34 -30.45 -24.52
CA GLN A 5 14.17 -29.00 -24.60
C GLN A 5 13.70 -28.46 -23.26
N ARG A 6 14.51 -27.57 -22.66
CA ARG A 6 14.12 -26.78 -21.50
C ARG A 6 13.57 -25.44 -21.97
N LEU A 7 12.32 -25.16 -21.64
CA LEU A 7 11.72 -23.86 -21.84
C LEU A 7 11.68 -23.11 -20.51
N SER A 8 11.99 -21.81 -20.55
CA SER A 8 11.80 -20.90 -19.44
C SER A 8 10.75 -19.88 -19.83
N LEU A 9 9.75 -19.70 -18.97
CA LEU A 9 8.72 -18.68 -19.12
C LEU A 9 8.82 -17.74 -17.92
N GLN A 10 8.93 -16.46 -18.20
CA GLN A 10 8.83 -15.40 -17.20
C GLN A 10 7.53 -14.64 -17.46
N VAL A 11 6.63 -14.67 -16.48
CA VAL A 11 5.42 -13.84 -16.50
C VAL A 11 5.79 -12.47 -15.98
N GLN A 12 5.47 -11.43 -16.74
CA GLN A 12 5.68 -10.04 -16.34
C GLN A 12 4.44 -9.51 -15.63
N ASP A 13 4.67 -8.78 -14.56
CA ASP A 13 3.64 -8.09 -13.82
C ASP A 13 3.09 -6.91 -14.62
N ILE A 14 1.78 -6.67 -14.55
CA ILE A 14 1.12 -5.49 -15.09
C ILE A 14 0.34 -4.82 -13.97
N ASN A 15 0.16 -3.51 -14.05
CA ASN A 15 -0.58 -2.76 -13.04
C ASN A 15 -2.10 -2.91 -13.26
N ASP A 16 -2.65 -4.06 -12.89
CA ASP A 16 -4.08 -4.38 -13.02
C ASP A 16 -4.81 -4.48 -11.67
N ASN A 17 -4.10 -4.35 -10.56
CA ASN A 17 -4.67 -4.20 -9.23
C ASN A 17 -4.54 -2.74 -8.76
N SER A 18 -5.44 -2.31 -7.88
CA SER A 18 -5.38 -0.97 -7.29
C SER A 18 -5.16 -1.08 -5.79
N PRO A 19 -4.44 -0.12 -5.17
CA PRO A 19 -4.29 -0.09 -3.72
C PRO A 19 -5.65 -0.03 -3.00
N VAL A 20 -5.89 -0.97 -2.08
CA VAL A 20 -7.12 -1.05 -1.29
C VAL A 20 -6.85 -1.03 0.21
N PHE A 21 -7.61 -0.21 0.95
CA PHE A 21 -7.64 -0.30 2.41
C PHE A 21 -8.61 -1.40 2.84
N GLN A 22 -8.26 -2.15 3.90
CA GLN A 22 -9.13 -3.21 4.44
C GLN A 22 -10.49 -2.70 4.96
N LYS A 23 -10.56 -1.42 5.35
CA LYS A 23 -11.78 -0.77 5.81
C LYS A 23 -11.94 0.57 5.11
N GLU A 24 -13.14 0.84 4.62
CA GLU A 24 -13.49 2.14 4.00
C GLU A 24 -13.46 3.29 5.02
N VAL A 25 -13.80 3.00 6.28
CA VAL A 25 -13.80 3.98 7.36
C VAL A 25 -12.90 3.50 8.49
N MET A 26 -11.95 4.35 8.85
CA MET A 26 -11.11 4.20 10.03
C MET A 26 -11.48 5.26 11.06
N LYS A 27 -11.78 4.84 12.28
CA LYS A 27 -11.98 5.74 13.42
C LYS A 27 -10.68 5.80 14.23
N LEU A 28 -10.19 7.00 14.49
CA LEU A 28 -9.02 7.26 15.32
C LEU A 28 -9.44 8.15 16.49
N GLU A 29 -9.15 7.72 17.71
CA GLU A 29 -9.40 8.50 18.92
C GLU A 29 -8.09 9.13 19.39
N ILE A 30 -8.08 10.46 19.52
CA ILE A 30 -6.93 11.24 19.94
C ILE A 30 -7.32 12.03 21.18
N GLY A 31 -6.59 11.81 22.29
CA GLY A 31 -6.78 12.60 23.50
C GLY A 31 -6.40 14.06 23.29
N GLU A 32 -7.15 14.98 23.90
CA GLU A 32 -6.89 16.43 23.79
C GLU A 32 -5.51 16.85 24.32
N SER A 33 -4.93 16.07 25.23
CA SER A 33 -3.59 16.28 25.79
C SER A 33 -2.47 15.78 24.87
N ALA A 34 -2.80 15.26 23.69
CA ALA A 34 -1.82 14.83 22.70
C ALA A 34 -0.90 15.99 22.30
N VAL A 35 0.40 15.75 22.41
CA VAL A 35 1.42 16.73 22.05
C VAL A 35 1.52 16.89 20.54
N LYS A 36 1.86 18.10 20.08
CA LYS A 36 2.15 18.36 18.66
C LYS A 36 3.31 17.47 18.20
N GLY A 37 3.19 16.89 17.00
CA GLY A 37 4.16 15.96 16.45
C GLY A 37 3.98 14.50 16.92
N ALA A 38 2.98 14.21 17.76
CA ALA A 38 2.57 12.84 18.03
C ALA A 38 2.20 12.11 16.73
N ARG A 39 2.51 10.81 16.67
CA ARG A 39 2.29 9.97 15.49
C ARG A 39 1.28 8.88 15.79
N TYR A 40 0.34 8.71 14.88
CA TYR A 40 -0.70 7.69 14.96
C TYR A 40 -0.58 6.75 13.79
N ARG A 41 -0.63 5.44 14.05
CA ARG A 41 -0.56 4.43 12.99
C ARG A 41 -1.90 4.34 12.29
N VAL A 42 -1.85 4.34 10.96
CA VAL A 42 -2.95 4.02 10.07
C VAL A 42 -2.64 2.71 9.36
N THR A 43 -3.66 1.89 9.12
CA THR A 43 -3.54 0.68 8.33
C THR A 43 -3.08 1.03 6.92
N ALA A 44 -2.05 0.35 6.43
CA ALA A 44 -1.57 0.49 5.06
C ALA A 44 -2.61 -0.03 4.06
N ALA A 45 -2.64 0.57 2.87
CA ALA A 45 -3.33 -0.03 1.73
C ALA A 45 -2.56 -1.27 1.27
N HIS A 46 -3.27 -2.26 0.76
CA HIS A 46 -2.71 -3.45 0.16
C HIS A 46 -2.88 -3.37 -1.36
N ASP A 47 -1.83 -3.72 -2.07
CA ASP A 47 -1.83 -3.91 -3.51
C ASP A 47 -1.23 -5.29 -3.79
N SER A 48 -1.86 -6.05 -4.67
CA SER A 48 -1.43 -7.41 -5.03
C SER A 48 -0.30 -7.40 -6.05
N ASP A 49 -0.11 -6.26 -6.75
CA ASP A 49 0.96 -6.09 -7.72
C ASP A 49 2.33 -5.97 -7.05
N ILE A 50 3.40 -6.11 -7.82
CA ILE A 50 4.77 -6.18 -7.28
C ILE A 50 5.65 -5.02 -7.75
N GLY A 51 6.71 -4.76 -6.98
CA GLY A 51 7.71 -3.76 -7.34
C GLY A 51 7.11 -2.36 -7.48
N GLN A 52 7.27 -1.75 -8.66
CA GLN A 52 6.79 -0.40 -8.96
C GLN A 52 5.27 -0.30 -9.09
N ASN A 53 4.59 -1.42 -9.35
CA ASN A 53 3.13 -1.46 -9.46
C ASN A 53 2.45 -1.56 -8.09
N SER A 54 3.20 -1.92 -7.03
CA SER A 54 2.67 -1.92 -5.65
C SER A 54 2.51 -0.50 -5.09
N VAL A 55 1.99 -0.37 -3.86
CA VAL A 55 1.79 0.94 -3.21
C VAL A 55 3.09 1.74 -3.07
N GLN A 56 3.19 2.88 -3.78
CA GLN A 56 4.38 3.73 -3.76
C GLN A 56 4.29 4.92 -2.78
N SER A 57 3.10 5.48 -2.56
CA SER A 57 2.93 6.69 -1.76
C SER A 57 1.54 6.83 -1.14
N TYR A 58 1.45 7.66 -0.11
CA TYR A 58 0.20 8.01 0.54
C TYR A 58 0.05 9.53 0.56
N VAL A 59 -1.18 10.01 0.36
CA VAL A 59 -1.52 11.43 0.44
C VAL A 59 -2.64 11.60 1.45
N LEU A 60 -2.44 12.51 2.39
CA LEU A 60 -3.48 12.94 3.32
C LEU A 60 -4.06 14.27 2.85
N LYS A 61 -5.38 14.39 2.91
CA LYS A 61 -6.03 15.68 2.65
C LYS A 61 -5.53 16.72 3.66
N GLN A 62 -5.01 17.82 3.14
CA GLN A 62 -4.46 18.90 3.95
C GLN A 62 -5.51 19.45 4.92
N ASN A 63 -5.09 19.67 6.17
CA ASN A 63 -5.91 20.29 7.21
C ASN A 63 -4.99 20.96 8.26
N ALA A 64 -5.59 21.67 9.22
CA ALA A 64 -4.85 22.47 10.21
C ALA A 64 -4.24 21.66 11.38
N HIS A 65 -4.57 20.37 11.50
CA HIS A 65 -4.27 19.56 12.68
C HIS A 65 -3.30 18.40 12.41
N PHE A 66 -3.27 17.89 11.17
CA PHE A 66 -2.37 16.83 10.72
C PHE A 66 -1.43 17.39 9.65
N VAL A 67 -0.14 17.11 9.82
CA VAL A 67 0.98 17.55 8.98
C VAL A 67 1.80 16.35 8.51
#